data_AF-A0A953WE40-F1
#
_entry.id   AF-A0A953WE40-F1
#
_cell.length_a   1.000
_cell.length_b   1.000
_cell.length_c   1.000
_cell.angle_alpha   90.00
_cell.angle_beta   90.00
_cell.angle_gamma   90.00
#
_symmetry.space_group_name_H-M   'P 1'
#
loop_
_entity.id
_entity.type
_entity.pdbx_description
1 polymer ?
#
loop_
_entity_poly.entity_id
_entity_poly.type
_entity_poly.pdbx_seq_one_letter_code
_entity_poly.pdbx_strand_id
1 'polypeptide(L)'
;MKYALEAMQQCEMLYVGLTRVLTEVGDGEEVAPHRSKMDSNPFFYRERVKIIRSALSAAGIPEGRFSVGPFPIENPSRLPEFWSTKDTCFTTVVDNWNRMKIELIERAGFKVTSIKEGPWTGSDYASGTTIRALIRARDTAWHKFVPDGARQEIEEILKERDI
;
A
#
# COMPACT_ATOMS: atom_id res chain seq x y z
N MET A 1 -6.26 6.04 -1.60
CA MET A 1 -7.29 6.10 -2.65
C MET A 1 -6.90 7.02 -3.81
N LYS A 2 -6.62 8.32 -3.59
CA LYS A 2 -6.27 9.29 -4.65
C LYS A 2 -5.27 8.76 -5.70
N TYR A 3 -4.14 8.19 -5.27
CA TYR A 3 -3.14 7.62 -6.18
C TYR A 3 -3.64 6.43 -7.01
N ALA A 4 -4.49 5.56 -6.43
CA ALA A 4 -5.05 4.43 -7.15
C ALA A 4 -6.03 4.93 -8.24
N LEU A 5 -6.91 5.88 -7.89
CA LEU A 5 -7.86 6.46 -8.86
C LEU A 5 -7.14 7.14 -10.03
N GLU A 6 -6.05 7.86 -9.76
CA GLU A 6 -5.22 8.47 -10.80
C GLU A 6 -4.58 7.41 -11.71
N ALA A 7 -4.06 6.32 -11.14
CA ALA A 7 -3.51 5.20 -11.92
C ALA A 7 -4.58 4.57 -12.83
N MET A 8 -5.81 4.39 -12.32
CA MET A 8 -6.91 3.76 -13.07
C MET A 8 -7.38 4.57 -14.28
N GLN A 9 -7.10 5.87 -14.33
CA GLN A 9 -7.37 6.70 -15.51
C GLN A 9 -6.38 6.40 -16.64
N GLN A 10 -5.24 5.78 -16.34
CA GLN A 10 -4.14 5.53 -17.27
C GLN A 10 -3.99 4.04 -17.62
N CYS A 11 -4.85 3.16 -17.10
CA CYS A 11 -4.81 1.73 -17.35
C CYS A 11 -6.20 1.11 -17.45
N GLU A 12 -6.30 -0.03 -18.14
CA GLU A 12 -7.53 -0.83 -18.22
C GLU A 12 -7.70 -1.73 -16.98
N MET A 13 -6.61 -2.23 -16.43
CA MET A 13 -6.57 -3.10 -15.24
C MET A 13 -5.55 -2.57 -14.24
N LEU A 14 -5.97 -2.39 -12.98
CA LEU A 14 -5.08 -1.97 -11.90
C LEU A 14 -4.64 -3.14 -11.03
N TYR A 15 -3.34 -3.40 -11.00
CA TYR A 15 -2.74 -4.33 -10.05
C TYR A 15 -2.17 -3.58 -8.85
N VAL A 16 -2.71 -3.82 -7.66
CA VAL A 16 -2.25 -3.21 -6.41
C VAL A 16 -1.25 -4.14 -5.73
N GLY A 17 0.02 -3.75 -5.79
CA GLY A 17 1.12 -4.46 -5.16
C GLY A 17 1.28 -4.15 -3.67
N LEU A 18 1.18 -5.17 -2.83
CA LEU A 18 1.41 -5.07 -1.38
C LEU A 18 2.84 -5.47 -1.02
N THR A 19 3.62 -4.56 -0.46
CA THR A 19 4.98 -4.83 0.04
C THR A 19 4.97 -5.51 1.42
N ARG A 20 6.11 -6.04 1.88
CA ARG A 20 6.24 -6.78 3.15
C ARG A 20 5.24 -7.93 3.27
N VAL A 21 5.34 -8.91 2.36
CA VAL A 21 4.48 -10.12 2.36
C VAL A 21 5.18 -11.29 3.04
N LEU A 22 6.50 -11.39 2.89
CA LEU A 22 7.33 -12.49 3.34
C LEU A 22 8.42 -12.05 4.34
N THR A 23 8.37 -10.82 4.85
CA THR A 23 9.31 -10.43 5.91
C THR A 23 8.94 -11.23 7.15
N GLU A 24 9.69 -12.30 7.39
CA GLU A 24 9.77 -12.96 8.68
C GLU A 24 9.97 -11.88 9.73
N VAL A 25 9.22 -11.99 10.83
CA VAL A 25 9.42 -11.11 11.98
C VAL A 25 10.77 -11.52 12.57
N GLY A 26 11.84 -10.89 12.09
CA GLY A 26 13.21 -11.25 12.44
C GLY A 26 14.01 -11.60 11.20
N ASP A 27 14.55 -10.59 10.53
CA ASP A 27 16.00 -10.51 10.36
C ASP A 27 16.34 -9.10 9.89
N GLY A 28 17.26 -8.49 10.61
CA GLY A 28 17.65 -7.12 10.41
C GLY A 28 18.37 -6.96 9.09
N GLU A 29 17.83 -6.14 8.20
CA GLU A 29 18.65 -5.30 7.36
C GLU A 29 18.19 -3.86 7.49
N GLU A 30 19.10 -3.04 8.00
CA GLU A 30 19.02 -1.59 8.08
C GLU A 30 18.95 -1.00 6.67
N VAL A 31 17.76 -0.98 6.07
CA VAL A 31 17.51 -0.21 4.84
C VAL A 31 16.50 0.92 5.07
N ALA A 32 15.99 1.07 6.29
CA ALA A 32 15.27 2.26 6.75
C ALA A 32 15.12 2.25 8.28
N PRO A 33 15.95 3.00 9.05
CA PRO A 33 15.87 3.04 10.52
C PRO A 33 14.47 3.38 11.07
N HIS A 34 13.65 4.06 10.28
CA HIS A 34 12.27 4.42 10.64
C HIS A 34 11.22 3.31 10.43
N ARG A 35 11.57 2.16 9.83
CA ARG A 35 10.63 1.05 9.52
C ARG A 35 10.86 -0.22 10.33
N SER A 36 11.91 -0.28 11.16
CA SER A 36 12.34 -1.50 11.86
C SER A 36 11.71 -1.74 13.23
N LYS A 37 10.64 -1.01 13.62
CA LYS A 37 9.88 -1.38 14.84
C LYS A 37 8.77 -2.37 14.49
N MET A 38 8.65 -3.42 15.31
CA MET A 38 7.58 -4.43 15.34
C MET A 38 6.16 -3.82 15.30
N ASP A 39 6.03 -2.53 15.65
CA ASP A 39 4.82 -1.70 15.60
C ASP A 39 4.46 -1.11 14.22
N SER A 40 4.99 -1.60 13.10
CA SER A 40 4.84 -0.88 11.82
C SER A 40 3.57 -1.19 11.03
N ASN A 41 2.82 -2.26 11.35
CA ASN A 41 1.52 -2.55 10.74
C ASN A 41 0.68 -3.54 11.59
N PRO A 42 -0.48 -3.15 12.16
CA PRO A 42 -1.29 -4.06 12.97
C PRO A 42 -2.00 -5.14 12.14
N PHE A 43 -2.01 -5.02 10.80
CA PHE A 43 -2.76 -5.90 9.91
C PHE A 43 -1.86 -6.94 9.21
N PHE A 44 -2.31 -8.18 9.22
CA PHE A 44 -1.73 -9.26 8.42
C PHE A 44 -1.91 -8.98 6.92
N TYR A 45 -1.17 -9.72 6.08
CA TYR A 45 -1.28 -9.60 4.63
C TYR A 45 -2.73 -9.78 4.13
N ARG A 46 -3.41 -10.85 4.58
CA ARG A 46 -4.80 -11.14 4.19
C ARG A 46 -5.77 -10.01 4.54
N GLU A 47 -5.56 -9.35 5.67
CA GLU A 47 -6.39 -8.25 6.14
C GLU A 47 -6.15 -6.99 5.32
N ARG A 48 -4.89 -6.68 5.01
CA ARG A 48 -4.58 -5.60 4.08
C ARG A 48 -5.22 -5.81 2.71
N VAL A 49 -5.23 -7.05 2.21
CA VAL A 49 -5.93 -7.39 0.96
C VAL A 49 -7.41 -7.06 1.08
N LYS A 50 -8.09 -7.52 2.14
CA LYS A 50 -9.52 -7.21 2.36
C LYS A 50 -9.77 -5.71 2.45
N ILE A 51 -8.98 -4.98 3.24
CA ILE A 51 -9.11 -3.53 3.42
C ILE A 51 -8.99 -2.81 2.08
N ILE A 52 -8.00 -3.15 1.25
CA ILE A 52 -7.81 -2.51 -0.06
C ILE A 52 -8.95 -2.84 -1.01
N ARG A 53 -9.36 -4.12 -1.08
CA ARG A 53 -10.47 -4.55 -1.93
C ARG A 53 -11.75 -3.81 -1.55
N SER A 54 -12.11 -3.80 -0.26
CA SER A 54 -13.28 -3.07 0.25
C SER A 54 -13.21 -1.57 -0.07
N ALA A 55 -12.04 -0.95 0.08
CA ALA A 55 -11.85 0.45 -0.26
C ALA A 55 -12.14 0.75 -1.74
N LEU A 56 -11.64 -0.10 -2.65
CA LEU A 56 -11.81 0.09 -4.10
C LEU A 56 -13.26 -0.19 -4.51
N SER A 57 -13.86 -1.26 -3.99
CA SER A 57 -15.24 -1.63 -4.30
C SER A 57 -16.24 -0.59 -3.76
N ALA A 58 -16.02 -0.04 -2.56
CA ALA A 58 -16.81 1.06 -2.03
C ALA A 58 -16.67 2.37 -2.84
N ALA A 59 -15.57 2.54 -3.59
CA ALA A 59 -15.39 3.63 -4.54
C ALA A 59 -16.08 3.37 -5.90
N GLY A 60 -16.87 2.30 -6.02
CA GLY A 60 -17.59 1.95 -7.25
C GLY A 60 -16.72 1.26 -8.31
N ILE A 61 -15.51 0.82 -7.95
CA ILE A 61 -14.62 0.16 -8.89
C ILE A 61 -15.03 -1.30 -9.04
N PRO A 62 -15.31 -1.79 -10.27
CA PRO A 62 -15.66 -3.19 -10.47
C PRO A 62 -14.52 -4.14 -10.09
N GLU A 63 -14.86 -5.27 -9.45
CA GLU A 63 -13.88 -6.32 -9.07
C GLU A 63 -13.07 -6.86 -10.26
N GLY A 64 -13.62 -6.80 -11.48
CA GLY A 64 -12.90 -7.19 -12.70
C GLY A 64 -11.92 -6.14 -13.23
N ARG A 65 -11.82 -4.96 -12.60
CA ARG A 65 -10.94 -3.85 -13.00
C ARG A 65 -9.71 -3.69 -12.09
N PHE A 66 -9.59 -4.52 -11.06
CA PHE A 66 -8.40 -4.52 -10.24
C PHE A 66 -8.08 -5.89 -9.65
N SER A 67 -6.82 -6.08 -9.25
CA SER A 67 -6.38 -7.23 -8.47
C SER A 67 -5.38 -6.78 -7.41
N VAL A 68 -5.30 -7.50 -6.29
CA VAL A 68 -4.39 -7.19 -5.18
C VAL A 68 -3.48 -8.38 -4.98
N GLY A 69 -2.17 -8.16 -5.00
CA GLY A 69 -1.20 -9.23 -4.93
C GLY A 69 0.08 -8.82 -4.20
N PRO A 70 0.98 -9.77 -3.97
CA PRO A 70 2.24 -9.51 -3.29
C PRO A 70 3.21 -8.73 -4.19
N PHE A 71 3.92 -7.76 -3.64
CA PHE A 71 4.94 -6.98 -4.34
C PHE A 71 6.21 -6.96 -3.48
N PRO A 72 7.02 -8.04 -3.50
CA PRO A 72 8.19 -8.19 -2.66
C PRO A 72 9.34 -7.29 -3.14
N ILE A 73 9.21 -5.98 -2.95
CA ILE A 73 10.24 -5.00 -3.31
C ILE A 73 11.55 -5.21 -2.55
N GLU A 74 11.49 -5.94 -1.43
CA GLU A 74 12.65 -6.37 -0.67
C GLU A 74 13.51 -7.41 -1.43
N ASN A 75 12.91 -8.11 -2.40
CA ASN A 75 13.62 -9.01 -3.31
C ASN A 75 13.19 -8.74 -4.77
N PRO A 76 13.69 -7.65 -5.39
CA PRO A 76 13.23 -7.18 -6.70
C PRO A 76 13.38 -8.22 -7.82
N SER A 77 14.39 -9.09 -7.76
CA SER A 77 14.61 -10.11 -8.80
C SER A 77 13.49 -11.15 -8.87
N ARG A 78 12.68 -11.27 -7.81
CA ARG A 78 11.51 -12.15 -7.78
C ARG A 78 10.22 -11.46 -8.24
N LEU A 79 10.21 -10.15 -8.46
CA LEU A 79 9.01 -9.45 -8.95
C LEU A 79 8.42 -10.08 -10.24
N PRO A 80 9.22 -10.57 -11.21
CA PRO A 80 8.69 -11.25 -12.38
C PRO A 80 7.95 -12.58 -12.10
N GLU A 81 8.10 -13.17 -10.91
CA GLU A 81 7.31 -14.34 -10.50
C GLU A 81 5.85 -13.98 -10.21
N PHE A 82 5.57 -12.70 -9.90
CA PHE A 82 4.27 -12.22 -9.48
C PHE A 82 3.60 -11.30 -10.50
N TRP A 83 4.40 -10.58 -11.29
CA TRP A 83 3.93 -9.51 -12.16
C TRP A 83 4.60 -9.57 -13.54
N SER A 84 3.85 -9.16 -14.57
CA SER A 84 4.39 -9.07 -15.93
C SER A 84 5.26 -7.83 -16.06
N THR A 85 6.49 -8.00 -16.57
CA THR A 85 7.41 -6.89 -16.87
C THR A 85 6.94 -6.00 -18.02
N LYS A 86 5.90 -6.41 -18.76
CA LYS A 86 5.25 -5.59 -19.78
C LYS A 86 4.30 -4.55 -19.17
N ASP A 87 3.90 -4.74 -17.91
CA ASP A 87 3.01 -3.82 -17.22
C ASP A 87 3.78 -2.59 -16.72
N THR A 88 3.10 -1.44 -16.68
CA THR A 88 3.69 -0.22 -16.12
C THR A 88 3.47 -0.19 -14.61
N CYS A 89 4.56 -0.15 -13.85
CA CYS A 89 4.55 0.06 -12.41
C CYS A 89 4.33 1.54 -12.11
N PHE A 90 3.17 1.87 -11.58
CA PHE A 90 2.89 3.23 -11.11
C PHE A 90 3.38 3.42 -9.68
N THR A 91 4.07 4.53 -9.43
CA THR A 91 4.55 4.89 -8.09
C THR A 91 4.47 6.40 -7.86
N THR A 92 4.80 6.82 -6.64
CA THR A 92 4.91 8.22 -6.23
C THR A 92 6.32 8.50 -5.77
N VAL A 93 6.89 9.63 -6.17
CA VAL A 93 8.20 10.05 -5.69
C VAL A 93 8.01 11.11 -4.62
N VAL A 94 8.12 10.72 -3.35
CA VAL A 94 8.01 11.65 -2.21
C VAL A 94 9.34 11.89 -1.51
N ASP A 95 10.31 10.98 -1.63
CA ASP A 95 11.66 11.13 -1.08
C ASP A 95 12.72 10.40 -1.93
N ASN A 96 13.99 10.50 -1.53
CA ASN A 96 15.12 9.82 -2.19
C ASN A 96 14.99 8.29 -2.13
N TRP A 97 14.33 7.74 -1.12
CA TRP A 97 14.10 6.31 -1.01
C TRP A 97 13.13 5.80 -2.09
N ASN A 98 12.12 6.59 -2.47
CA ASN A 98 11.31 6.28 -3.64
C ASN A 98 12.14 6.22 -4.91
N ARG A 99 13.11 7.13 -5.09
CA ARG A 99 13.99 7.11 -6.27
C ARG A 99 14.83 5.83 -6.31
N MET A 100 15.40 5.41 -5.18
CA MET A 100 16.12 4.12 -5.09
C MET A 100 15.23 2.93 -5.44
N LYS A 101 13.96 2.92 -4.99
CA LYS A 101 13.02 1.85 -5.35
C LYS A 101 12.69 1.80 -6.84
N ILE A 102 12.59 2.97 -7.49
CA ILE A 102 12.37 3.04 -8.94
C ILE A 102 13.53 2.33 -9.65
N GLU A 103 14.77 2.66 -9.29
CA GLU A 103 15.94 2.00 -9.89
C GLU A 103 15.93 0.48 -9.68
N LEU A 104 15.54 0.01 -8.49
CA LEU A 104 15.43 -1.43 -8.21
C LEU A 104 14.36 -2.12 -9.08
N ILE A 105 13.21 -1.48 -9.26
CA ILE A 105 12.10 -2.01 -10.08
C ILE A 105 12.48 -2.01 -11.56
N GLU A 106 13.14 -0.95 -12.04
CA GLU A 106 13.63 -0.86 -13.41
C GLU A 106 14.71 -1.90 -13.71
N ARG A 107 15.65 -2.13 -12.77
CA ARG A 107 16.64 -3.21 -12.88
C ARG A 107 16.01 -4.61 -12.92
N ALA A 108 14.84 -4.78 -12.30
CA ALA A 108 14.05 -6.01 -12.39
C ALA A 108 13.27 -6.14 -13.72
N GLY A 109 13.42 -5.18 -14.63
CA GLY A 109 12.87 -5.23 -15.99
C GLY A 109 11.50 -4.58 -16.15
N PHE A 110 10.98 -3.90 -15.13
CA PHE A 110 9.68 -3.24 -15.19
C PHE A 110 9.81 -1.81 -15.71
N LYS A 111 8.82 -1.36 -16.49
CA LYS A 111 8.64 0.06 -16.78
C LYS A 111 8.05 0.74 -15.55
N VAL A 112 8.59 1.88 -15.15
CA VAL A 112 8.07 2.67 -14.03
C VAL A 112 7.53 4.01 -14.50
N THR A 113 6.44 4.48 -13.91
CA THR A 113 5.89 5.82 -14.16
C THR A 113 5.51 6.48 -12.83
N SER A 114 6.04 7.68 -12.61
CA SER A 114 5.67 8.50 -11.45
C SER A 114 4.31 9.16 -11.74
N ILE A 115 3.31 8.84 -10.92
CA ILE A 115 1.99 9.47 -11.00
C ILE A 115 2.03 10.90 -10.45
N LYS A 116 2.94 11.18 -9.50
CA LYS A 116 3.05 12.48 -8.85
C LYS A 116 4.42 12.64 -8.18
N GLU A 117 5.00 13.83 -8.32
CA GLU A 117 6.11 14.30 -7.48
C GLU A 117 5.53 14.95 -6.20
N GLY A 118 5.97 14.49 -5.04
CA GLY A 118 5.58 14.99 -3.73
C GLY A 118 4.30 14.37 -3.13
N PRO A 119 4.15 14.41 -1.79
CA PRO A 119 2.99 13.84 -1.13
C PRO A 119 1.74 14.65 -1.44
N TRP A 120 0.57 14.02 -1.34
CA TRP A 120 -0.66 14.77 -1.18
C TRP A 120 -0.62 15.53 0.15
N THR A 121 -0.96 16.81 0.11
CA THR A 121 -1.07 17.69 1.27
C THR A 121 -2.52 18.15 1.42
N GLY A 122 -2.95 18.43 2.65
CA GLY A 122 -4.32 18.82 2.97
C GLY A 122 -4.75 18.35 4.35
N SER A 123 -5.83 18.94 4.87
CA SER A 123 -6.42 18.56 6.17
C SER A 123 -7.10 17.17 6.14
N ASP A 124 -7.35 16.63 4.95
CA ASP A 124 -7.90 15.30 4.69
C ASP A 124 -6.82 14.22 4.49
N TYR A 125 -5.54 14.58 4.59
CA TYR A 125 -4.43 13.65 4.41
C TYR A 125 -3.80 13.26 5.76
N ALA A 126 -3.60 11.96 5.96
CA ALA A 126 -2.78 11.43 7.04
C ALA A 126 -1.88 10.30 6.53
N SER A 127 -0.67 10.21 7.10
CA SER A 127 0.23 9.09 6.83
C SER A 127 -0.33 7.80 7.45
N GLY A 128 0.09 6.64 6.92
CA GLY A 128 -0.22 5.36 7.56
C GLY A 128 0.29 5.27 9.01
N THR A 129 1.38 5.97 9.35
CA THR A 129 1.89 6.04 10.73
C THR A 129 0.92 6.79 11.64
N THR A 130 0.40 7.93 11.18
CA THR A 130 -0.59 8.72 11.90
C THR A 130 -1.88 7.93 12.11
N ILE A 131 -2.39 7.27 11.06
CA ILE A 131 -3.60 6.44 11.13
C ILE A 131 -3.42 5.30 12.14
N ARG A 132 -2.29 4.58 12.09
CA ARG A 132 -2.00 3.50 13.06
C ARG A 132 -1.89 4.00 14.50
N ALA A 133 -1.35 5.21 14.71
CA ALA A 133 -1.27 5.80 16.05
C ALA A 133 -2.67 6.09 16.62
N LEU A 134 -3.57 6.64 15.81
CA LEU A 134 -4.96 6.89 16.19
C LEU A 134 -5.73 5.59 16.49
N ILE A 135 -5.55 4.56 15.66
CA ILE A 135 -6.13 3.23 15.89
C ILE A 135 -5.69 2.67 17.25
N ARG A 136 -4.39 2.74 17.58
CA ARG A 136 -3.86 2.28 18.88
C ARG A 136 -4.39 3.08 20.07
N ALA A 137 -4.61 4.38 19.87
CA ALA A 137 -5.19 5.25 20.88
C ALA A 137 -6.71 5.06 21.02
N ARG A 138 -7.34 4.15 20.25
CA ARG A 138 -8.79 3.99 20.14
C ARG A 138 -9.52 5.29 19.78
N ASP A 139 -8.85 6.14 19.01
CA ASP A 139 -9.37 7.44 18.59
C ASP A 139 -9.99 7.33 17.19
N THR A 140 -11.31 7.49 17.08
CA THR A 140 -12.06 7.42 15.81
C THR A 140 -11.73 8.55 14.82
N ALA A 141 -10.88 9.51 15.18
CA ALA A 141 -10.43 10.57 14.27
C ALA A 141 -9.75 10.03 13.00
N TRP A 142 -9.31 8.77 12.97
CA TRP A 142 -8.77 8.16 11.75
C TRP A 142 -9.81 7.91 10.66
N HIS A 143 -11.11 7.87 11.00
CA HIS A 143 -12.20 7.57 10.06
C HIS A 143 -12.20 8.50 8.85
N LYS A 144 -11.90 9.78 9.04
CA LYS A 144 -11.89 10.79 7.97
C LYS A 144 -10.74 10.65 6.98
N PHE A 145 -9.70 9.88 7.31
CA PHE A 145 -8.49 9.75 6.49
C PHE A 145 -8.51 8.53 5.56
N VAL A 146 -9.54 7.67 5.67
CA VAL A 146 -9.66 6.47 4.85
C VAL A 146 -11.03 6.42 4.16
N PRO A 147 -11.15 5.72 3.01
CA PRO A 147 -12.45 5.45 2.40
C PRO A 147 -13.35 4.62 3.31
N ASP A 148 -14.67 4.77 3.18
CA ASP A 148 -15.65 4.05 4.00
C ASP A 148 -15.49 2.53 3.97
N GLY A 149 -15.22 1.93 2.80
CA GLY A 149 -14.97 0.49 2.72
C GLY A 149 -13.75 0.05 3.52
N ALA A 150 -12.66 0.84 3.50
CA ALA A 150 -11.50 0.55 4.34
C ALA A 150 -11.83 0.69 5.83
N ARG A 151 -12.60 1.72 6.19
CA ARG A 151 -13.03 1.95 7.57
C ARG A 151 -13.83 0.78 8.12
N GLN A 152 -14.87 0.36 7.42
CA GLN A 152 -15.73 -0.74 7.82
C GLN A 152 -14.92 -2.03 8.02
N GLU A 153 -14.05 -2.38 7.06
CA GLU A 153 -13.22 -3.58 7.17
C GLU A 153 -12.23 -3.50 8.35
N ILE A 154 -11.64 -2.32 8.59
CA ILE A 154 -10.75 -2.11 9.74
C ILE A 154 -11.53 -2.27 11.05
N GLU A 155 -12.72 -1.67 11.18
CA GLU A 155 -13.56 -1.78 12.38
C GLU A 155 -13.94 -3.23 12.69
N GLU A 156 -14.32 -4.01 11.67
CA GLU A 156 -14.62 -5.44 11.84
C GLU A 156 -13.39 -6.23 12.28
N ILE A 157 -12.21 -6.00 11.67
CA ILE A 157 -10.96 -6.65 12.09
C ILE A 157 -10.59 -6.32 13.54
N LEU A 158 -10.75 -5.07 13.96
CA LEU A 158 -10.43 -4.64 15.33
C LEU A 158 -11.39 -5.30 16.34
N LYS A 159 -12.67 -5.36 16.00
CA LYS A 159 -13.70 -6.04 16.81
C LYS A 159 -13.45 -7.54 16.95
N GLU A 160 -13.05 -8.22 15.87
CA GLU A 160 -12.70 -9.66 15.90
C GLU A 160 -11.49 -9.95 16.82
N ARG A 161 -10.64 -8.96 17.06
CA ARG A 161 -9.39 -9.10 17.82
C ARG A 161 -9.43 -8.56 19.25
N ASP A 162 -10.56 -7.96 19.66
CA ASP A 162 -10.71 -7.29 20.96
C ASP A 162 -9.65 -6.18 21.21
N ILE A 163 -9.30 -5.42 20.15
CA ILE A 163 -8.31 -4.32 20.19
C ILE A 163 -9.00 -2.96 20.07
#